data_AF-A0A8D6SV40-F1
#
_entry.id   AF-A0A8D6SV40-F1
#
_cell.length_a   1.000
_cell.length_b   1.000
_cell.length_c   1.000
_cell.angle_alpha   90.00
_cell.angle_beta   90.00
_cell.angle_gamma   90.00
#
_symmetry.space_group_name_H-M   'P 1'
#
loop_
_entity.id
_entity.type
_entity.pdbx_description
1 polymer ?
#
loop_
_entity_poly.entity_id
_entity_poly.type
_entity_poly.pdbx_seq_one_letter_code
_entity_poly.pdbx_strand_id
1 'polypeptide(L)'
;MVNFDTEKMLNPSIIGGIVNGVLGAICCLGYIVGGAVAAHLYVNAGGSLDYENCGVVGAISGVIGGIIATILSFLILASIMPMMEFKSYAFLAGTSIIIGLISGIIFGAILGAIGGILYVVIKNR
;
A
#
# COMPACT_ATOMS: atom_id res chain seq x y z
N MET A 1 2.98 15.10 21.05
CA MET A 1 2.54 15.74 19.80
C MET A 1 3.37 15.13 18.69
N VAL A 2 2.76 14.38 17.79
CA VAL A 2 3.45 13.75 16.66
C VAL A 2 3.98 14.87 15.78
N ASN A 3 5.30 15.04 15.74
CA ASN A 3 5.94 16.04 14.87
C ASN A 3 5.92 15.47 13.45
N PHE A 4 4.80 15.68 12.75
CA PHE A 4 4.65 15.38 11.34
C PHE A 4 5.49 16.38 10.54
N ASP A 5 6.78 16.10 10.44
CA ASP A 5 7.67 16.79 9.51
C ASP A 5 7.32 16.25 8.12
N THR A 6 6.35 16.89 7.46
CA THR A 6 5.66 16.39 6.27
C THR A 6 6.64 15.97 5.17
N GLU A 7 7.73 16.70 4.97
CA GLU A 7 8.75 16.32 3.95
C GLU A 7 9.52 15.04 4.31
N LYS A 8 9.75 14.76 5.60
CA LYS A 8 10.46 13.56 6.05
C LYS A 8 9.57 12.32 6.17
N MET A 9 8.25 12.49 6.31
CA MET A 9 7.30 11.38 6.37
C MET A 9 6.65 11.07 5.01
N LEU A 10 6.41 12.09 4.18
CA LEU A 10 5.67 11.92 2.93
C LEU A 10 6.51 11.24 1.84
N ASN A 11 7.77 11.64 1.65
CA ASN A 11 8.67 11.01 0.68
C ASN A 11 8.85 9.50 0.90
N PRO A 12 9.18 9.01 2.11
CA PRO A 12 9.31 7.57 2.34
C PRO A 12 7.96 6.83 2.26
N SER A 13 6.84 7.49 2.60
CA SER A 13 5.50 6.91 2.45
C SER A 13 5.12 6.74 0.98
N ILE A 14 5.49 7.69 0.11
CA ILE A 14 5.24 7.62 -1.34
C ILE A 14 6.11 6.53 -1.97
N ILE A 15 7.41 6.50 -1.66
CA ILE A 15 8.32 5.48 -2.20
C ILE A 15 7.88 4.09 -1.72
N GLY A 16 7.61 3.94 -0.43
CA GLY A 16 7.05 2.72 0.13
C GLY A 16 5.72 2.36 -0.52
N GLY A 17 4.85 3.34 -0.77
CA GLY A 17 3.55 3.16 -1.43
C GLY A 17 3.65 2.70 -2.88
N ILE A 18 4.65 3.17 -3.64
CA ILE A 18 4.90 2.69 -5.01
C ILE A 18 5.39 1.25 -4.99
N VAL A 19 6.39 0.94 -4.16
CA VAL A 19 6.90 -0.43 -3.98
C VAL A 19 5.77 -1.36 -3.54
N ASN A 20 4.95 -0.87 -2.60
CA ASN A 20 3.77 -1.56 -2.12
C ASN A 20 2.73 -1.78 -3.24
N GLY A 21 2.44 -0.78 -4.06
CA GLY A 21 1.50 -0.91 -5.16
C GLY A 21 1.91 -1.94 -6.21
N VAL A 22 3.21 -2.05 -6.47
CA VAL A 22 3.77 -3.06 -7.40
C VAL A 22 3.74 -4.45 -6.79
N LEU A 23 4.19 -4.63 -5.54
CA LEU A 23 4.18 -5.95 -4.87
C LEU A 23 2.75 -6.39 -4.47
N GLY A 24 1.91 -5.44 -4.08
CA GLY A 24 0.52 -5.63 -3.66
C GLY A 24 -0.42 -6.00 -4.81
N ALA A 25 -0.03 -5.70 -6.05
CA ALA A 25 -0.70 -6.21 -7.25
C ALA A 25 -0.50 -7.73 -7.43
N ILE A 26 0.54 -8.32 -6.81
CA ILE A 26 0.87 -9.74 -6.92
C ILE A 26 0.32 -10.53 -5.73
N CYS A 27 0.49 -10.03 -4.51
CA CYS A 27 0.01 -10.72 -3.30
C CYS A 27 -0.19 -9.75 -2.14
N CYS A 28 -1.15 -10.05 -1.25
CA CYS A 28 -1.44 -9.26 -0.05
C CYS A 28 -0.24 -9.15 0.91
N LEU A 29 0.67 -10.14 0.87
CA LEU A 29 1.94 -10.13 1.60
C LEU A 29 2.85 -8.98 1.15
N GLY A 30 2.71 -8.52 -0.10
CA GLY A 30 3.38 -7.33 -0.62
C GLY A 30 3.07 -6.06 0.17
N TYR A 31 1.87 -5.95 0.74
CA TYR A 31 1.49 -4.82 1.60
C TYR A 31 2.29 -4.76 2.90
N ILE A 32 2.66 -5.91 3.45
CA ILE A 32 3.48 -5.99 4.66
C ILE A 32 4.91 -5.56 4.33
N VAL A 33 5.47 -6.06 3.23
CA VAL A 33 6.83 -5.72 2.78
C VAL A 33 6.93 -4.24 2.42
N GLY A 34 5.96 -3.71 1.68
CA GLY A 34 5.89 -2.29 1.33
C GLY A 34 5.79 -1.38 2.55
N GLY A 35 4.96 -1.77 3.53
CA GLY A 35 4.87 -1.08 4.82
C GLY A 35 6.17 -1.11 5.63
N ALA A 36 6.88 -2.25 5.64
CA ALA A 36 8.19 -2.38 6.28
C ALA A 36 9.26 -1.53 5.59
N VAL A 37 9.25 -1.45 4.26
CA VAL A 37 10.18 -0.60 3.48
C VAL A 37 9.91 0.89 3.74
N ALA A 38 8.63 1.29 3.82
CA ALA A 38 8.25 2.66 4.17
C ALA A 38 8.77 3.06 5.57
N ALA A 39 8.59 2.18 6.56
CA ALA A 39 9.10 2.36 7.90
C ALA A 39 10.64 2.38 7.95
N HIS A 40 11.31 1.55 7.14
CA HIS A 40 12.77 1.56 7.02
C HIS A 40 13.31 2.88 6.46
N LEU A 41 12.68 3.41 5.40
CA LEU A 41 13.06 4.67 4.80
C LEU A 41 12.77 5.86 5.74
N TYR A 42 11.67 5.82 6.49
CA TYR A 42 11.35 6.84 7.50
C TYR A 42 12.42 6.91 8.60
N VAL A 43 12.87 5.76 9.12
CA VAL A 43 13.90 5.72 10.15
C VAL A 43 15.26 6.14 9.60
N ASN A 44 15.59 5.79 8.35
CA ASN A 44 16.82 6.26 7.71
C ASN A 44 16.80 7.76 7.39
N ALA A 45 15.62 8.36 7.24
CA ALA A 45 15.47 9.81 7.10
C ALA A 45 15.59 10.58 8.43
N GLY A 46 15.90 9.89 9.53
CA GLY A 46 16.02 10.48 10.87
C GLY A 46 14.70 10.54 11.65
N GLY A 47 13.69 9.76 11.24
CA GLY A 47 12.44 9.59 11.98
C GLY A 47 12.64 8.81 13.28
N SER A 48 11.74 9.01 14.25
CA SER A 48 11.79 8.27 15.51
C SER A 48 11.32 6.83 15.32
N LEU A 49 12.01 5.87 15.96
CA LEU A 49 11.68 4.45 15.92
C LEU A 49 10.52 4.13 16.90
N ASP A 50 9.39 4.83 16.74
CA ASP A 50 8.19 4.62 17.55
C ASP A 50 7.18 3.75 16.81
N TYR A 51 6.49 2.87 17.54
CA TYR A 51 5.43 2.02 16.99
C TYR A 51 4.30 2.83 16.35
N GLU A 52 3.93 3.97 16.93
CA GLU A 52 2.91 4.87 16.37
C GLU A 52 3.36 5.45 15.03
N ASN A 53 4.55 6.06 14.97
CA ASN A 53 5.01 6.75 13.76
C ASN A 53 5.28 5.77 12.61
N CYS A 54 5.91 4.62 12.90
CA CYS A 54 6.16 3.59 11.89
C CYS A 54 4.85 2.89 11.45
N GLY A 55 3.91 2.70 12.36
CA GLY A 55 2.58 2.18 12.03
C GLY A 55 1.79 3.13 11.13
N VAL A 56 1.80 4.43 11.41
CA VAL A 56 1.14 5.46 10.60
C VAL A 56 1.79 5.58 9.22
N VAL A 57 3.12 5.61 9.12
CA VAL A 57 3.83 5.64 7.83
C VAL A 57 3.53 4.38 7.01
N GLY A 58 3.54 3.21 7.66
CA GLY A 58 3.16 1.94 7.04
C GLY A 58 1.71 1.94 6.55
N ALA A 59 0.78 2.51 7.31
CA ALA A 59 -0.62 2.65 6.91
C ALA A 59 -0.78 3.58 5.70
N ILE A 60 -0.13 4.75 5.70
CA ILE A 60 -0.19 5.72 4.59
C ILE A 60 0.40 5.11 3.32
N SER A 61 1.55 4.45 3.43
CA SER A 61 2.13 3.67 2.33
C SER A 61 1.20 2.55 1.86
N GLY A 62 0.51 1.88 2.78
CA GLY A 62 -0.52 0.88 2.53
C GLY A 62 -1.70 1.39 1.71
N VAL A 63 -2.21 2.57 2.05
CA VAL A 63 -3.29 3.24 1.32
C VAL A 63 -2.84 3.59 -0.10
N ILE A 64 -1.67 4.21 -0.25
CA ILE A 64 -1.10 4.58 -1.55
C ILE A 64 -0.89 3.32 -2.41
N GLY A 65 -0.33 2.26 -1.83
CA GLY A 65 -0.15 0.98 -2.50
C GLY A 65 -1.47 0.32 -2.91
N GLY A 66 -2.50 0.37 -2.06
CA GLY A 66 -3.82 -0.18 -2.36
C GLY A 66 -4.51 0.53 -3.53
N ILE A 67 -4.34 1.85 -3.63
CA ILE A 67 -4.81 2.64 -4.78
C ILE A 67 -4.06 2.23 -6.06
N ILE A 68 -2.74 2.14 -5.99
CA ILE A 68 -1.91 1.79 -7.16
C ILE A 68 -2.20 0.35 -7.63
N ALA A 69 -2.30 -0.61 -6.71
CA ALA A 69 -2.55 -2.02 -7.02
C ALA A 69 -3.93 -2.24 -7.63
N THR A 70 -4.95 -1.49 -7.19
CA THR A 70 -6.30 -1.57 -7.78
C THR A 70 -6.35 -0.94 -9.17
N ILE A 71 -5.62 0.15 -9.41
CA ILE A 71 -5.44 0.74 -10.75
C ILE A 71 -4.70 -0.24 -11.68
N LEU A 72 -3.60 -0.85 -11.22
CA LEU A 72 -2.85 -1.83 -12.01
C LEU A 72 -3.70 -3.07 -12.33
N SER A 73 -4.41 -3.61 -11.33
CA SER A 73 -5.27 -4.78 -11.52
C SER A 73 -6.39 -4.49 -12.51
N PHE A 74 -6.96 -3.28 -12.48
CA PHE A 74 -7.95 -2.84 -13.47
C PHE A 74 -7.35 -2.73 -14.87
N LEU A 75 -6.14 -2.17 -15.01
CA LEU A 75 -5.45 -2.05 -16.30
C LEU A 75 -5.10 -3.42 -16.90
N ILE A 76 -4.63 -4.36 -16.07
CA ILE A 76 -4.33 -5.74 -16.47
C ILE A 76 -5.61 -6.48 -16.87
N LEU A 77 -6.69 -6.34 -16.11
CA LEU A 77 -7.96 -6.96 -16.46
C LEU A 77 -8.54 -6.36 -17.75
N ALA A 78 -8.38 -5.05 -17.96
CA ALA A 78 -8.80 -4.35 -19.18
C ALA A 78 -8.00 -4.75 -20.44
N SER A 79 -6.72 -5.10 -20.30
CA SER A 79 -5.90 -5.56 -21.42
C SER A 79 -6.10 -7.05 -21.76
N ILE A 80 -6.58 -7.86 -20.82
CA ILE A 80 -6.95 -9.28 -21.04
C ILE A 80 -8.38 -9.43 -21.57
N MET A 81 -9.28 -8.47 -21.28
CA MET A 81 -10.68 -8.47 -21.74
C MET A 81 -10.90 -8.61 -23.26
N PRO A 82 -10.08 -8.05 -24.19
CA PRO A 82 -10.27 -8.29 -25.62
C PRO A 82 -10.02 -9.74 -26.07
N MET A 83 -9.43 -10.61 -25.23
CA MET A 83 -9.24 -12.05 -25.54
C MET A 83 -10.36 -12.96 -25.03
N MET A 84 -11.30 -12.47 -24.22
CA MET A 84 -12.39 -13.27 -23.67
C MET A 84 -13.74 -12.68 -24.09
N GLU A 85 -14.47 -13.36 -24.98
CA GLU A 85 -15.75 -12.94 -25.59
C GLU A 85 -16.95 -12.80 -24.61
N PHE A 86 -16.75 -12.33 -23.38
CA PHE A 86 -17.84 -12.15 -22.43
C PHE A 86 -18.31 -10.68 -22.37
N LYS A 87 -19.22 -10.37 -23.30
CA LYS A 87 -19.87 -9.07 -23.51
C LYS A 87 -20.71 -8.53 -22.33
N SER A 88 -20.85 -9.28 -21.23
CA SER A 88 -21.77 -8.96 -20.12
C SER A 88 -21.09 -8.53 -18.81
N TYR A 89 -19.76 -8.59 -18.70
CA TYR A 89 -19.06 -8.22 -17.44
C TYR A 89 -18.48 -6.80 -17.43
N ALA A 90 -18.53 -6.05 -18.53
CA ALA A 90 -18.00 -4.68 -18.58
C ALA A 90 -18.73 -3.72 -17.60
N PHE A 91 -20.02 -3.93 -17.35
CA PHE A 91 -20.80 -3.14 -16.39
C PHE A 91 -20.61 -3.60 -14.93
N LEU A 92 -20.30 -4.89 -14.73
CA LEU A 92 -19.94 -5.45 -13.42
C LEU A 92 -18.50 -5.07 -13.02
N ALA A 93 -17.60 -4.99 -14.00
CA ALA A 93 -16.23 -4.52 -13.81
C ALA A 93 -16.22 -3.09 -13.27
N GLY A 94 -17.00 -2.17 -13.85
CA GLY A 94 -17.10 -0.78 -13.39
C GLY A 94 -17.53 -0.59 -11.93
N THR A 95 -18.52 -1.37 -11.47
CA THR A 95 -19.00 -1.33 -10.07
C THR A 95 -18.09 -2.08 -9.10
N SER A 96 -17.40 -3.12 -9.56
CA SER A 96 -16.38 -3.84 -8.80
C SER A 96 -15.10 -3.04 -8.54
N ILE A 97 -14.80 -2.00 -9.33
CA ILE A 97 -13.63 -1.12 -9.10
C ILE A 97 -13.81 -0.29 -7.84
N ILE A 98 -15.01 0.26 -7.60
CA ILE A 98 -15.23 1.13 -6.43
C ILE A 98 -15.15 0.29 -5.15
N ILE A 99 -15.79 -0.88 -5.15
CA ILE A 99 -15.72 -1.84 -4.03
C ILE A 99 -14.29 -2.38 -3.88
N GLY A 100 -13.61 -2.68 -4.98
CA GLY A 100 -12.21 -3.12 -5.03
C GLY A 100 -11.23 -2.07 -4.53
N LEU A 101 -11.46 -0.80 -4.83
CA LEU A 101 -10.64 0.32 -4.39
C LEU A 101 -10.84 0.59 -2.90
N ILE A 102 -12.08 0.60 -2.41
CA ILE A 102 -12.37 0.76 -0.97
C ILE A 102 -11.76 -0.42 -0.19
N SER A 103 -11.98 -1.66 -0.64
CA SER A 103 -11.42 -2.84 0.02
C SER A 103 -9.89 -2.88 -0.06
N GLY A 104 -9.30 -2.51 -1.19
CA GLY A 104 -7.85 -2.43 -1.38
C GLY A 104 -7.19 -1.36 -0.52
N ILE A 105 -7.83 -0.20 -0.34
CA ILE A 105 -7.38 0.85 0.58
C ILE A 105 -7.42 0.36 2.03
N ILE A 106 -8.52 -0.27 2.46
CA ILE A 106 -8.69 -0.74 3.84
C ILE A 106 -7.70 -1.87 4.15
N PHE A 107 -7.65 -2.91 3.31
CA PHE A 107 -6.72 -4.02 3.49
C PHE A 107 -5.27 -3.58 3.34
N GLY A 108 -4.97 -2.70 2.38
CA GLY A 108 -3.65 -2.13 2.19
C GLY A 108 -3.19 -1.33 3.40
N ALA A 109 -4.06 -0.51 3.99
CA ALA A 109 -3.76 0.26 5.20
C ALA A 109 -3.47 -0.65 6.41
N ILE A 110 -4.31 -1.67 6.64
CA ILE A 110 -4.15 -2.60 7.77
C ILE A 110 -2.86 -3.42 7.62
N LEU A 111 -2.65 -4.04 6.46
CA LEU A 111 -1.47 -4.87 6.20
C LEU A 111 -0.19 -4.03 6.14
N GLY A 112 -0.26 -2.80 5.62
CA GLY A 112 0.83 -1.83 5.63
C GLY A 112 1.20 -1.38 7.03
N ALA A 113 0.21 -1.12 7.90
CA ALA A 113 0.44 -0.79 9.31
C ALA A 113 1.11 -1.95 10.06
N ILE A 114 0.66 -3.19 9.83
CA ILE A 114 1.28 -4.40 10.39
C ILE A 114 2.74 -4.52 9.94
N GLY A 115 3.03 -4.25 8.66
CA GLY A 115 4.40 -4.21 8.13
C GLY A 115 5.30 -3.17 8.80
N GLY A 116 4.77 -1.96 9.03
CA GLY A 116 5.48 -0.91 9.75
C GLY A 116 5.78 -1.25 11.21
N ILE A 117 4.82 -1.89 11.90
CA ILE A 117 5.00 -2.37 13.29
C ILE A 117 6.01 -3.51 13.36
N LEU A 118 5.92 -4.49 12.45
CA LEU A 118 6.86 -5.61 12.35
C LEU A 118 8.30 -5.13 12.18
N TYR A 119 8.50 -4.09 11.36
CA TYR A 119 9.82 -3.50 11.17
C TYR A 119 10.40 -2.93 12.48
N VAL A 120 9.58 -2.24 13.29
CA VAL A 120 10.01 -1.76 14.62
C VAL A 120 10.39 -2.93 15.51
N VAL A 121 9.58 -3.99 15.58
CA VAL A 121 9.89 -5.19 16.40
C VAL A 121 11.21 -5.83 16.00
N ILE A 122 11.50 -5.93 14.70
CA ILE A 122 12.74 -6.53 14.19
C ILE A 122 13.94 -5.65 14.51
N LYS A 123 13.81 -4.33 14.37
CA LYS A 123 14.92 -3.38 14.58
C LYS A 123 15.20 -3.09 16.06
N ASN A 124 14.23 -3.33 16.95
CA ASN A 124 14.41 -3.23 18.41
C ASN A 124 14.90 -4.53 19.06
N ARG A 125 15.10 -5.61 18.28
CA ARG A 125 15.83 -6.80 18.72
C ARG A 125 17.30 -6.71 18.29
#